data_AF-A0A536LFC5-F1
#
_entry.id   AF-A0A536LFC5-F1
#
_cell.length_a   1.000
_cell.length_b   1.000
_cell.length_c   1.000
_cell.angle_alpha   90.00
_cell.angle_beta   90.00
_cell.angle_gamma   90.00
#
_symmetry.space_group_name_H-M   'P 1'
#
loop_
_entity.id
_entity.type
_entity.pdbx_description
1 polymer ?
#
loop_
_entity_poly.entity_id
_entity_poly.type
_entity_poly.pdbx_seq_one_letter_code
_entity_poly.pdbx_strand_id
1 'polypeptide(L)' 'KGNLYIDLSGWAPKYFPPMLVQYARTLLKDKVLFGTDWPLLTIERWESEFAELNFPAEVVDRIMLRNAVRVLGLEP' A
#
# COMPACT_ATOMS: atom_id res chain seq x y z
N LYS A 1 -13.96 13.09 -7.86
CA LYS A 1 -12.57 13.54 -8.12
C LYS A 1 -11.65 12.33 -7.93
N GLY A 2 -10.98 11.83 -8.98
CA GLY A 2 -10.35 10.50 -8.99
C GLY A 2 -8.83 10.48 -8.94
N ASN A 3 -8.19 11.62 -8.69
CA ASN A 3 -6.74 11.82 -8.77
C ASN A 3 -6.03 11.86 -7.41
N LEU A 4 -6.68 11.36 -6.35
CA LEU A 4 -6.09 11.22 -5.02
C LEU A 4 -5.58 9.79 -4.83
N TYR A 5 -4.40 9.65 -4.23
CA TYR A 5 -3.78 8.39 -3.86
C TYR A 5 -3.34 8.46 -2.39
N ILE A 6 -3.38 7.33 -1.70
CA ILE A 6 -2.92 7.17 -0.32
C ILE A 6 -1.59 6.46 -0.38
N ASP A 7 -0.56 7.08 0.16
CA ASP A 7 0.70 6.42 0.45
C ASP A 7 0.64 5.81 1.87
N LEU A 8 1.22 4.62 2.04
CA LEU A 8 1.19 3.85 3.29
C LEU A 8 2.41 4.10 4.20
N SER A 9 3.19 5.15 3.96
CA SER A 9 4.35 5.49 4.78
C SER A 9 3.98 6.15 6.11
N GLY A 10 4.98 6.23 6.99
CA GLY A 10 4.94 6.92 8.28
C GLY A 10 4.47 6.06 9.45
N TRP A 11 3.70 5.00 9.19
CA TRP A 11 3.15 4.12 10.23
C TRP A 11 3.40 2.66 9.85
N ALA A 12 3.74 1.84 10.85
CA ALA A 12 3.92 0.41 10.63
C ALA A 12 2.56 -0.27 10.38
N PRO A 13 2.43 -1.23 9.42
CA PRO A 13 1.15 -1.76 8.97
C PRO A 13 0.23 -2.31 10.06
N LYS A 14 0.77 -2.81 11.18
CA LYS A 14 -0.03 -3.27 12.31
C LYS A 14 -0.91 -2.19 12.95
N TYR A 15 -0.59 -0.92 12.71
CA TYR A 15 -1.33 0.23 13.23
C TYR A 15 -2.30 0.84 12.20
N PHE A 16 -2.43 0.24 11.01
CA PHE A 16 -3.39 0.75 10.03
C PHE A 16 -4.82 0.66 10.57
N PRO A 17 -5.62 1.74 10.44
CA PRO A 17 -7.02 1.69 10.81
C PRO A 17 -7.75 0.56 10.06
N PRO A 18 -8.63 -0.22 10.70
CA PRO A 18 -9.35 -1.31 10.03
C PRO A 18 -10.10 -0.87 8.77
N MET A 19 -10.61 0.36 8.76
CA MET A 19 -11.27 0.97 7.61
C MET A 19 -10.31 1.13 6.40
N LEU A 20 -9.06 1.55 6.65
CA LEU A 20 -8.05 1.65 5.60
C LEU A 20 -7.77 0.28 4.99
N VAL A 21 -7.58 -0.74 5.84
CA VAL A 21 -7.34 -2.13 5.40
C VAL A 21 -8.52 -2.64 4.56
N GLN A 22 -9.76 -2.43 5.00
CA GLN A 22 -10.96 -2.85 4.28
C GLN A 22 -11.10 -2.14 2.92
N TYR A 23 -10.84 -0.84 2.85
CA TYR A 23 -10.95 -0.12 1.58
C TYR A 23 -9.80 -0.40 0.63
N ALA A 24 -8.57 -0.59 1.13
CA ALA A 24 -7.44 -1.05 0.35
C ALA A 24 -7.71 -2.42 -0.31
N ARG A 25 -8.50 -3.29 0.34
CA ARG A 25 -8.98 -4.55 -0.25
C ARG A 25 -10.02 -4.38 -1.35
N THR A 26 -10.76 -3.28 -1.34
CA THR A 26 -12.00 -3.12 -2.12
C THR A 26 -11.96 -1.88 -3.01
N LEU A 27 -12.63 -0.80 -2.60
CA LEU A 27 -12.85 0.40 -3.41
C LEU A 27 -11.55 1.15 -3.75
N LEU A 28 -10.54 1.03 -2.89
CA LEU A 28 -9.29 1.78 -3.00
C LEU A 28 -8.10 0.90 -3.41
N LYS A 29 -8.31 -0.34 -3.87
CA LYS A 29 -7.20 -1.22 -4.29
C LYS A 29 -6.28 -0.62 -5.35
N ASP A 30 -6.80 0.31 -6.15
CA ASP A 30 -6.09 1.03 -7.20
C ASP A 30 -5.56 2.41 -6.76
N LYS A 31 -5.76 2.77 -5.48
CA LYS A 31 -5.51 4.11 -4.95
C LYS A 31 -4.56 4.12 -3.76
N VAL A 32 -3.95 2.97 -3.45
CA VAL A 32 -3.05 2.79 -2.30
C VAL A 32 -1.65 2.44 -2.81
N LEU A 33 -0.63 3.13 -2.30
CA LEU A 33 0.77 3.03 -2.72
C LEU A 33 1.62 2.51 -1.56
N PHE A 34 2.57 1.65 -1.88
CA PHE A 34 3.62 1.23 -0.96
C PHE A 34 4.55 2.40 -0.62
N GLY A 35 4.87 2.51 0.67
CA GLY A 35 5.87 3.43 1.22
C GLY A 35 6.18 3.05 2.66
N THR A 36 7.45 3.04 3.03
CA THR A 36 7.88 2.61 4.38
C THR A 36 8.25 3.75 5.30
N ASP A 37 8.64 4.91 4.75
CA ASP A 37 9.31 6.00 5.48
C ASP A 37 10.75 5.65 5.92
N TRP A 38 11.50 4.94 5.06
CA TRP A 38 12.94 4.71 5.29
C TRP A 38 13.70 6.05 5.40
N PRO A 39 14.56 6.26 6.41
CA PRO A 39 15.12 5.26 7.33
C PRO A 39 14.38 5.07 8.67
N LEU A 40 13.24 5.73 8.87
CA LEU A 40 12.49 5.72 10.13
C LEU A 40 11.87 4.34 10.43
N LEU A 41 11.42 3.64 9.39
CA LEU A 41 10.89 2.28 9.48
C LEU A 41 11.53 1.40 8.40
N THR A 42 12.07 0.25 8.83
CA THR A 42 12.77 -0.66 7.92
C THR A 42 11.82 -1.37 6.96
N ILE A 43 12.32 -1.69 5.78
CA ILE A 43 11.55 -2.38 4.74
C ILE A 43 11.12 -3.75 5.26
N GLU A 44 12.02 -4.50 5.89
CA GLU A 44 11.77 -5.85 6.40
C GLU A 44 10.67 -5.85 7.46
N ARG A 45 10.69 -4.85 8.36
CA ARG A 45 9.65 -4.71 9.38
C ARG A 45 8.31 -4.33 8.75
N TRP A 46 8.29 -3.41 7.79
CA TRP A 46 7.07 -3.03 7.11
C TRP A 46 6.47 -4.23 6.36
N GLU A 47 7.28 -4.96 5.59
CA GLU A 47 6.83 -6.11 4.81
C GLU A 47 6.29 -7.25 5.68
N SER A 48 6.96 -7.55 6.79
CA SER A 48 6.50 -8.59 7.72
C SER A 48 5.17 -8.22 8.37
N GLU A 49 5.01 -6.99 8.89
CA GLU A 49 3.74 -6.53 9.45
C GLU A 49 2.64 -6.41 8.36
N PHE A 50 2.99 -6.06 7.12
CA PHE A 50 2.04 -6.00 6.00
C PHE A 50 1.52 -7.38 5.60
N ALA A 51 2.38 -8.41 5.61
CA ALA A 51 1.99 -9.79 5.31
C ALA A 51 0.91 -10.31 6.27
N GLU A 52 0.96 -9.91 7.54
CA GLU A 52 -0.05 -10.27 8.55
C GLU A 52 -1.45 -9.72 8.24
N LEU A 53 -1.55 -8.67 7.41
CA LEU A 53 -2.83 -8.14 6.96
C LEU A 53 -3.53 -9.04 5.93
N ASN A 54 -2.91 -10.12 5.46
CA ASN A 54 -3.53 -11.19 4.66
C ASN A 54 -4.36 -10.67 3.46
N PHE A 55 -3.81 -9.70 2.71
CA PHE A 55 -4.44 -9.19 1.50
C PHE A 55 -4.47 -10.26 0.39
N PRO A 56 -5.46 -10.23 -0.52
CA PRO A 56 -5.42 -11.04 -1.73
C PRO A 56 -4.18 -10.71 -2.58
N ALA A 57 -3.62 -11.70 -3.29
CA ALA A 57 -2.40 -11.53 -4.09
C ALA A 57 -2.51 -10.38 -5.12
N GLU A 58 -3.68 -10.19 -5.75
CA GLU A 58 -3.94 -9.07 -6.67
C GLU A 58 -3.77 -7.71 -5.97
N VAL A 59 -4.24 -7.59 -4.73
CA VAL A 59 -4.16 -6.34 -3.96
C VAL A 59 -2.72 -6.08 -3.52
N VAL A 60 -1.99 -7.13 -3.15
CA VAL A 60 -0.55 -7.04 -2.83
C VAL A 60 0.24 -6.53 -4.03
N ASP A 61 0.06 -7.13 -5.23
CA ASP A 61 0.75 -6.68 -6.46
C ASP A 61 0.44 -5.20 -6.79
N ARG A 62 -0.82 -4.79 -6.60
CA ARG A 62 -1.23 -3.39 -6.80
C ARG A 62 -0.53 -2.43 -5.86
N ILE A 63 -0.58 -2.71 -4.55
CA ILE A 63 -0.01 -1.84 -3.52
C ILE A 63 1.51 -1.76 -3.66
N MET A 64 2.18 -2.91 -3.82
CA MET A 64 3.63 -3.01 -3.83
C MET A 64 4.26 -2.43 -5.10
N LEU A 65 3.54 -2.41 -6.24
CA LEU A 65 4.14 -1.98 -7.50
C LEU A 65 3.16 -1.33 -8.48
N ARG A 66 2.08 -2.02 -8.88
CA ARG A 66 1.32 -1.60 -10.09
C ARG A 66 0.69 -0.23 -9.96
N ASN A 67 0.23 0.14 -8.77
CA ASN A 67 -0.36 1.46 -8.57
C ASN A 67 0.68 2.56 -8.76
N ALA A 68 1.91 2.37 -8.28
CA ALA A 68 3.00 3.32 -8.47
C ALA A 68 3.41 3.41 -9.95
N VAL A 69 3.55 2.27 -10.63
CA VAL A 69 3.86 2.21 -12.07
C VAL A 69 2.86 3.03 -12.88
N ARG A 70 1.55 2.85 -12.64
CA ARG A 70 0.50 3.61 -13.32
C ARG A 70 0.52 5.10 -12.99
N VAL A 71 0.68 5.46 -11.71
CA VAL A 71 0.67 6.86 -11.26
C VAL A 71 1.88 7.63 -11.78
N LEU A 72 3.03 6.96 -11.87
CA LEU A 72 4.28 7.56 -12.33
C LEU A 72 4.46 7.49 -13.86
N GLY A 73 3.51 6.89 -14.59
CA GLY A 73 3.58 6.79 -16.05
C GLY A 73 4.72 5.89 -16.53
N LEU A 74 5.00 4.81 -15.82
CA LEU A 74 6.08 3.86 -16.10
C LEU A 74 5.61 2.61 -16.85
N GLU A 75 4.36 2.60 -17.30
CA GLU A 75 3.85 1.56 -18.19
C GLU A 75 4.54 1.69 -19.57
N PRO A 76 4.92 0.58 -20.23
CA PRO A 76 5.59 0.60 -21.53
C PRO A 76 4.71 1.13 -22.67
#